data_AF-A0AAD9UJC8-F1
#
_entry.id   AF-A0AAD9UJC8-F1
#
_cell.length_a   1.000
_cell.length_b   1.000
_cell.length_c   1.000
_cell.angle_alpha   90.00
_cell.angle_beta   90.00
_cell.angle_gamma   90.00
#
_symmetry.space_group_name_H-M   'P 1'
#
loop_
_entity.id
_entity.type
_entity.pdbx_description
1 polymer ?
#
loop_
_entity_poly.entity_id
_entity_poly.type
_entity_poly.pdbx_seq_one_letter_code
_entity_poly.pdbx_strand_id
1 'polypeptide(L)'
;MPQCVSRKNTDAPCGKGTRATELMESTLRMRQRTAQINKTAHIRLQSYTDMIEKRRQAEEARKLRLIERTRRTLEEIRAYQKVLLTYSARHLLSLQWGPKASKDKTHRRARRFQLENRILNTGFGIETMRLQIQRTIESNKPEVRARNMRKRMLSIAKKRSDFLIDRKVTNEALKQERLLAASSLMSGDRDDLNSEMQRLSV
;
A
#
# COMPACT_ATOMS: atom_id res chain seq x y z
N MET A 1 75.65 54.09 30.14
CA MET A 1 74.68 54.83 30.97
C MET A 1 73.29 54.24 30.71
N PRO A 2 72.74 53.40 31.60
CA PRO A 2 71.42 52.79 31.41
C PRO A 2 70.31 53.78 31.78
N GLN A 3 69.33 53.97 30.89
CA GLN A 3 68.15 54.77 31.14
C GLN A 3 67.18 54.00 32.04
N CYS A 4 66.90 54.59 33.21
CA CYS A 4 65.91 54.10 34.16
C CYS A 4 64.50 54.18 33.54
N VAL A 5 63.93 53.04 33.13
CA VAL A 5 62.52 52.94 32.77
C VAL A 5 61.70 53.11 34.05
N SER A 6 61.12 54.29 34.22
CA SER A 6 60.17 54.61 35.28
C SER A 6 58.92 53.73 35.12
N ARG A 7 58.86 52.62 35.85
CA ARG A 7 57.61 51.92 36.14
C ARG A 7 56.82 52.76 37.13
N LYS A 8 56.08 53.76 36.63
CA LYS A 8 54.95 54.33 37.38
C LYS A 8 53.82 53.30 37.35
N ASN A 9 53.92 52.30 38.21
CA ASN A 9 52.74 51.57 38.64
C ASN A 9 51.87 52.57 39.39
N THR A 10 50.84 53.05 38.69
CA THR A 10 49.73 53.78 39.27
C THR A 10 48.96 52.82 40.17
N ASP A 11 49.45 52.62 41.39
CA ASP A 11 48.66 52.09 42.50
C ASP A 11 47.70 53.20 42.94
N ALA A 12 46.67 53.44 42.14
CA ALA A 12 45.51 54.17 42.62
C ALA A 12 44.90 53.36 43.78
N PRO A 13 44.57 53.97 44.92
CA PRO A 13 43.92 53.24 46.01
C PRO A 13 42.55 52.77 45.51
N CYS A 14 42.46 51.50 45.14
CA CYS A 14 41.19 50.85 44.81
C CYS A 14 40.32 50.95 46.07
N GLY A 15 39.25 51.74 46.03
CA GLY A 15 38.25 51.70 47.11
C GLY A 15 37.77 50.26 47.30
N LYS A 16 37.38 49.88 48.52
CA LYS A 16 36.91 48.51 48.83
C LYS A 16 35.79 48.04 47.88
N GLY A 17 35.02 48.95 47.29
CA GLY A 17 33.99 48.66 46.30
C GLY A 17 34.49 48.43 44.86
N THR A 18 35.61 49.02 44.44
CA THR A 18 36.10 48.97 43.04
C THR A 18 36.58 47.57 42.65
N ARG A 19 37.26 46.86 43.57
CA ARG A 19 37.64 45.45 43.34
C ARG A 19 36.42 44.52 43.30
N ALA A 20 35.40 44.79 44.11
CA ALA A 20 34.16 44.02 44.10
C ALA A 20 33.41 44.19 42.77
N THR A 21 33.34 45.40 42.22
CA THR A 21 32.74 45.66 40.91
C THR A 21 33.53 45.01 39.77
N GLU A 22 34.86 45.07 39.78
CA GLU A 22 35.71 44.41 38.78
C GLU A 22 35.52 42.88 38.78
N LEU A 23 35.43 42.26 39.96
CA LEU A 23 35.15 40.83 40.09
C LEU A 23 33.73 40.49 39.57
N MET A 24 32.74 41.31 39.87
CA MET A 24 31.37 41.14 39.35
C MET A 24 31.33 41.27 37.81
N GLU A 25 32.03 42.24 37.24
CA GLU A 25 32.12 42.39 35.78
C GLU A 25 32.84 41.20 35.12
N SER A 26 33.93 40.73 35.70
CA SER A 26 34.67 39.56 35.20
C SER A 26 33.80 38.30 35.23
N THR A 27 33.10 38.06 36.34
CA THR A 27 32.17 36.91 36.46
C THR A 27 31.01 37.02 35.47
N LEU A 28 30.48 38.23 35.23
CA LEU A 28 29.44 38.47 34.24
C LEU A 28 29.94 38.21 32.80
N ARG A 29 31.13 38.70 32.44
CA ARG A 29 31.76 38.42 31.13
C ARG A 29 32.02 36.93 30.95
N MET A 30 32.47 36.23 31.99
CA MET A 30 32.67 34.78 31.96
C MET A 30 31.34 34.04 31.72
N ARG A 31 30.26 34.42 32.41
CA ARG A 31 28.91 33.86 32.19
C ARG A 31 28.40 34.10 30.77
N GLN A 32 28.66 35.27 30.20
CA GLN A 32 28.29 35.56 28.82
C GLN A 32 29.06 34.68 27.83
N ARG A 33 30.37 34.50 28.04
CA ARG A 33 31.20 33.61 27.22
C ARG A 33 30.75 32.15 27.30
N THR A 34 30.48 31.64 28.50
CA THR A 34 29.99 30.27 28.66
C THR A 34 28.60 30.09 28.03
N ALA A 35 27.71 31.08 28.15
CA ALA A 35 26.41 31.05 27.47
C ALA A 35 26.55 30.99 25.95
N GLN A 36 27.49 31.74 25.35
CA GLN A 36 27.79 31.68 23.92
C GLN A 36 28.34 30.31 23.51
N ILE A 37 29.30 29.78 24.27
CA ILE A 37 29.86 28.44 24.02
C ILE A 37 28.75 27.40 24.05
N ASN A 38 27.89 27.42 25.07
CA ASN A 38 26.76 26.50 25.21
C ASN A 38 25.78 26.60 24.03
N LYS A 39 25.48 27.82 23.55
CA LYS A 39 24.64 28.01 22.35
C LYS A 39 25.28 27.37 21.11
N THR A 40 26.57 27.62 20.88
CA THR A 40 27.26 27.02 19.72
C THR A 40 27.37 25.50 19.82
N ALA A 41 27.59 24.96 21.02
CA ALA A 41 27.60 23.52 21.27
C ALA A 41 26.22 22.92 21.03
N HIS A 42 25.14 23.59 21.46
CA HIS A 42 23.79 23.14 21.22
C HIS A 42 23.44 23.07 19.73
N ILE A 43 23.81 24.09 18.95
CA ILE A 43 23.62 24.11 17.49
C ILE A 43 24.36 22.95 16.83
N ARG A 44 25.61 22.67 17.24
CA ARG A 44 26.38 21.52 16.74
C ARG A 44 25.72 20.20 17.11
N LEU A 45 25.24 20.05 18.35
CA LEU A 45 24.54 18.84 18.76
C LEU A 45 23.27 18.62 17.94
N GLN A 46 22.49 19.68 17.68
CA GLN A 46 21.31 19.61 16.82
C GLN A 46 21.66 19.19 15.39
N SER A 47 22.73 19.74 14.81
CA SER A 47 23.14 19.31 13.47
C SER A 47 23.60 17.84 13.43
N TYR A 48 24.27 17.36 14.48
CA TYR A 48 24.61 15.94 14.61
C TYR A 48 23.38 15.05 14.77
N THR A 49 22.39 15.43 15.59
CA THR A 49 21.15 14.67 15.72
C THR A 49 20.41 14.58 14.40
N ASP A 50 20.29 15.69 13.67
CA ASP A 50 19.64 15.72 12.36
C ASP A 50 20.34 14.82 11.35
N MET A 51 21.68 14.80 11.34
CA MET A 51 22.45 13.90 10.48
C MET A 51 22.25 12.43 10.83
N ILE A 52 22.24 12.10 12.12
CA ILE A 52 22.00 10.73 12.61
C ILE A 52 20.59 10.28 12.22
N GLU A 53 19.58 11.12 12.42
CA GLU A 53 18.19 10.81 12.08
C GLU A 53 18.00 10.61 10.57
N LYS A 54 18.56 11.49 9.73
CA LYS A 54 18.53 11.32 8.26
C LYS A 54 19.17 10.02 7.83
N ARG A 55 20.33 9.67 8.41
CA ARG A 55 21.01 8.41 8.12
C ARG A 55 20.17 7.21 8.55
N ARG A 56 19.58 7.26 9.75
CA ARG A 56 18.69 6.22 10.27
C ARG A 56 17.50 5.99 9.35
N GLN A 57 16.82 7.06 8.91
CA GLN A 57 15.70 6.97 7.98
C GLN A 57 16.12 6.33 6.64
N ALA A 58 17.28 6.71 6.10
CA ALA A 58 17.80 6.12 4.87
C ALA A 58 18.12 4.62 5.04
N GLU A 59 18.69 4.23 6.17
CA GLU A 59 18.95 2.82 6.49
C GLU A 59 17.66 2.01 6.69
N GLU A 60 16.67 2.57 7.37
CA GLU A 60 15.34 1.96 7.52
C GLU A 60 14.66 1.76 6.17
N ALA A 61 14.70 2.75 5.28
CA ALA A 61 14.17 2.61 3.92
C ALA A 61 14.88 1.52 3.11
N ARG A 62 16.20 1.37 3.24
CA ARG A 62 16.97 0.28 2.62
C ARG A 62 16.58 -1.08 3.20
N LYS A 63 16.46 -1.19 4.52
CA LYS A 63 16.03 -2.42 5.21
C LYS A 63 14.62 -2.83 4.78
N LEU A 64 13.68 -1.89 4.69
CA LEU A 64 12.32 -2.16 4.22
C LEU A 64 12.31 -2.70 2.79
N ARG A 65 13.06 -2.09 1.86
CA ARG A 65 13.19 -2.59 0.48
C ARG A 65 13.77 -4.00 0.43
N LEU A 66 14.74 -4.31 1.29
CA LEU A 66 15.31 -5.66 1.38
C LEU A 66 14.27 -6.66 1.89
N ILE A 67 13.54 -6.31 2.95
CA ILE A 67 12.45 -7.14 3.51
C ILE A 67 11.35 -7.38 2.48
N GLU A 68 10.98 -6.37 1.69
CA GLU A 68 9.99 -6.55 0.62
C GLU A 68 10.48 -7.51 -0.47
N ARG A 69 11.75 -7.40 -0.88
CA ARG A 69 12.34 -8.34 -1.85
C ARG A 69 12.33 -9.76 -1.31
N THR A 70 12.76 -9.97 -0.06
CA THR A 70 12.77 -11.31 0.54
C THR A 70 11.37 -11.86 0.76
N ARG A 71 10.39 -11.02 1.11
CA ARG A 71 8.97 -11.44 1.19
C ARG A 71 8.45 -11.90 -0.18
N ARG A 72 8.75 -11.17 -1.25
CA ARG A 72 8.36 -11.56 -2.62
C ARG A 72 9.00 -12.87 -3.05
N THR A 73 10.30 -13.06 -2.81
CA THR A 73 10.97 -14.32 -3.16
C THR A 73 10.43 -15.51 -2.35
N LEU A 74 10.17 -15.32 -1.05
CA LEU A 74 9.54 -16.34 -0.22
C LEU A 74 8.12 -16.69 -0.69
N GLU A 75 7.35 -15.69 -1.11
CA GLU A 75 6.02 -15.89 -1.67
C GLU A 75 6.07 -16.69 -2.98
N GLU A 76 7.01 -16.36 -3.87
CA GLU A 76 7.27 -17.12 -5.11
C GLU A 76 7.66 -18.57 -4.84
N ILE A 77 8.59 -18.81 -3.90
CA ILE A 77 9.02 -20.17 -3.54
C ILE A 77 7.86 -20.98 -2.96
N ARG A 78 7.06 -20.41 -2.05
CA ARG A 78 5.87 -21.08 -1.49
C ARG A 78 4.82 -21.38 -2.55
N ALA A 79 4.61 -20.45 -3.48
CA ALA A 79 3.71 -20.64 -4.60
C ALA A 79 4.23 -21.73 -5.55
N TYR A 80 5.54 -21.78 -5.82
CA TYR A 80 6.18 -22.82 -6.60
C TYR A 80 6.00 -24.22 -5.97
N GLN A 81 6.26 -24.36 -4.68
CA GLN A 81 6.02 -25.62 -3.94
C GLN A 81 4.57 -26.10 -4.10
N LYS A 82 3.59 -25.20 -3.98
CA LYS A 82 2.16 -25.54 -4.21
C LYS A 82 1.89 -26.01 -5.63
N VAL A 83 2.51 -25.38 -6.63
CA VAL A 83 2.37 -25.79 -8.03
C VAL A 83 2.97 -27.18 -8.25
N LEU A 84 4.18 -27.44 -7.72
CA LEU A 84 4.82 -28.76 -7.80
C LEU A 84 3.97 -29.88 -7.21
N LEU A 85 3.35 -29.65 -6.05
CA LEU A 85 2.42 -30.62 -5.44
C LEU A 85 1.23 -30.93 -6.35
N THR A 86 0.77 -29.95 -7.12
CA THR A 86 -0.37 -30.10 -8.03
C THR A 86 0.03 -30.81 -9.34
N TYR A 87 1.24 -30.53 -9.84
CA TYR A 87 1.75 -30.97 -11.14
C TYR A 87 2.93 -31.95 -10.99
N SER A 88 2.78 -33.02 -10.21
CA SER A 88 3.81 -34.07 -10.16
C SER A 88 3.91 -34.82 -11.51
N ALA A 89 5.05 -35.46 -11.77
CA ALA A 89 5.24 -36.27 -12.99
C ALA A 89 4.14 -37.32 -13.19
N ARG A 90 3.60 -37.87 -12.09
CA ARG A 90 2.50 -38.83 -12.08
C ARG A 90 1.16 -38.23 -12.54
N HIS A 91 0.99 -36.90 -12.46
CA HIS A 91 -0.24 -36.19 -12.82
C HIS A 91 -0.21 -35.59 -14.24
N LEU A 92 0.85 -35.80 -15.01
CA LEU A 92 0.96 -35.32 -16.40
C LEU A 92 0.13 -36.20 -17.33
N LEU A 93 -0.97 -35.66 -17.86
CA LEU A 93 -1.88 -36.42 -18.72
C LEU A 93 -1.24 -36.77 -20.07
N SER A 94 -0.37 -35.90 -20.55
CA SER A 94 0.47 -36.10 -21.74
C SER A 94 1.35 -37.35 -21.67
N LEU A 95 1.86 -37.73 -20.48
CA LEU A 95 2.64 -38.95 -20.28
C LEU A 95 1.74 -40.19 -20.16
N GLN A 96 0.55 -40.06 -19.56
CA GLN A 96 -0.33 -41.19 -19.34
C GLN A 96 -1.03 -41.68 -20.61
N TRP A 97 -1.51 -40.76 -21.46
CA TRP A 97 -2.42 -41.09 -22.57
C TRP A 97 -1.76 -40.92 -23.96
N GLY A 98 -0.46 -40.61 -24.00
CA GLY A 98 0.26 -40.20 -25.21
C GLY A 98 -0.15 -38.79 -25.68
N PRO A 99 0.55 -38.22 -26.69
CA PRO A 99 0.24 -36.90 -27.23
C PRO A 99 -1.05 -36.96 -28.07
N LYS A 100 -2.21 -37.12 -27.43
CA LYS A 100 -3.51 -36.98 -28.09
C LYS A 100 -3.80 -35.48 -28.22
N ALA A 101 -3.86 -34.98 -29.45
CA ALA A 101 -4.35 -33.64 -29.75
C ALA A 101 -5.76 -33.50 -29.17
N SER A 102 -5.87 -32.87 -27.99
CA SER A 102 -7.15 -32.74 -27.30
C SER A 102 -8.06 -31.86 -28.13
N LYS A 103 -9.14 -32.45 -28.67
CA LYS A 103 -10.21 -31.73 -29.38
C LYS A 103 -11.08 -30.87 -28.44
N ASP A 104 -10.80 -30.87 -27.13
CA ASP A 104 -11.62 -30.18 -26.14
C ASP A 104 -11.25 -28.70 -25.98
N LYS A 105 -12.15 -27.84 -26.46
CA LYS A 105 -12.05 -26.38 -26.52
C LYS A 105 -12.17 -25.65 -25.16
N THR A 106 -11.90 -26.29 -24.02
CA THR A 106 -11.91 -25.56 -22.74
C THR A 106 -10.56 -24.89 -22.49
N HIS A 107 -10.57 -23.58 -22.29
CA HIS A 107 -9.37 -22.78 -21.97
C HIS A 107 -8.53 -23.34 -20.81
N ARG A 108 -9.14 -24.10 -19.88
CA ARG A 108 -8.40 -24.76 -18.79
C ARG A 108 -7.56 -25.95 -19.27
N ARG A 109 -8.10 -26.80 -20.15
CA ARG A 109 -7.42 -27.99 -20.67
C ARG A 109 -6.27 -27.58 -21.60
N ALA A 110 -6.49 -26.62 -22.50
CA ALA A 110 -5.46 -26.10 -23.39
C ALA A 110 -4.25 -25.52 -22.62
N ARG A 111 -4.52 -24.73 -21.55
CA ARG A 111 -3.47 -24.19 -20.69
C ARG A 111 -2.68 -25.26 -19.95
N ARG A 112 -3.37 -26.30 -19.47
CA ARG A 112 -2.72 -27.44 -18.83
C ARG A 112 -1.78 -28.12 -19.83
N PHE A 113 -2.26 -28.43 -21.03
CA PHE A 113 -1.44 -29.06 -22.07
C PHE A 113 -0.19 -28.24 -22.44
N GLN A 114 -0.33 -26.92 -22.60
CA GLN A 114 0.83 -26.03 -22.85
C GLN A 114 1.86 -26.08 -21.71
N LEU A 115 1.41 -26.12 -20.45
CA LEU A 115 2.29 -26.24 -19.31
C LEU A 115 2.98 -27.61 -19.29
N GLU A 116 2.22 -28.69 -19.53
CA GLU A 116 2.76 -30.04 -19.59
C GLU A 116 3.83 -30.17 -20.69
N ASN A 117 3.59 -29.66 -21.89
CA ASN A 117 4.60 -29.65 -22.97
C ASN A 117 5.86 -28.87 -22.57
N ARG A 118 5.72 -27.73 -21.88
CA ARG A 118 6.89 -26.99 -21.38
C ARG A 118 7.66 -27.82 -20.36
N ILE A 119 6.97 -28.44 -19.40
CA ILE A 119 7.59 -29.30 -18.40
C ILE A 119 8.33 -30.47 -19.06
N LEU A 120 7.77 -31.07 -20.11
CA LEU A 120 8.42 -32.16 -20.84
C LEU A 120 9.69 -31.69 -21.56
N ASN A 121 9.68 -30.49 -22.16
CA ASN A 121 10.82 -29.99 -22.93
C ASN A 121 11.92 -29.35 -22.07
N THR A 122 11.56 -28.74 -20.94
CA THR A 122 12.47 -27.89 -20.13
C THR A 122 12.60 -28.33 -18.68
N GLY A 123 11.78 -29.26 -18.22
CA GLY A 123 11.77 -29.77 -16.86
C GLY A 123 10.98 -28.93 -15.85
N PHE A 124 11.11 -29.32 -14.58
CA PHE A 124 10.50 -28.69 -13.41
C PHE A 124 11.35 -27.50 -12.92
N GLY A 125 11.29 -26.39 -13.66
CA GLY A 125 11.94 -25.14 -13.31
C GLY A 125 10.98 -24.07 -12.81
N ILE A 126 11.47 -23.15 -11.98
CA ILE A 126 10.69 -21.97 -11.56
C ILE A 126 10.26 -21.14 -12.78
N GLU A 127 11.16 -20.98 -13.75
CA GLU A 127 10.88 -20.22 -14.99
C GLU A 127 9.81 -20.88 -15.84
N THR A 128 9.84 -22.22 -15.95
CA THR A 128 8.90 -22.99 -16.76
C THR A 128 7.48 -22.91 -16.18
N MET A 129 7.38 -22.81 -14.85
CA MET A 129 6.13 -22.69 -14.09
C MET A 129 5.71 -21.26 -13.74
N ARG A 130 6.45 -20.23 -14.16
CA ARG A 130 6.26 -18.82 -13.73
C ARG A 130 4.82 -18.32 -13.84
N LEU A 131 4.14 -18.62 -14.94
CA LEU A 131 2.73 -18.23 -15.14
C LEU A 131 1.79 -18.88 -14.13
N GLN A 132 2.06 -20.12 -13.73
CA GLN A 132 1.23 -20.84 -12.77
C GLN A 132 1.53 -20.40 -11.33
N ILE A 133 2.79 -20.07 -11.04
CA ILE A 133 3.21 -19.43 -9.78
C ILE A 133 2.52 -18.08 -9.62
N GLN A 134 2.52 -17.22 -10.64
CA GLN A 134 1.83 -15.92 -10.59
C GLN A 134 0.33 -16.08 -10.34
N ARG A 135 -0.32 -17.05 -10.99
CA ARG A 135 -1.74 -17.33 -10.74
C ARG A 135 -2.02 -17.82 -9.33
N THR A 136 -1.16 -18.67 -8.76
CA THR A 136 -1.34 -19.12 -7.37
C THR A 136 -1.15 -17.96 -6.40
N ILE A 137 -0.18 -17.07 -6.63
CA ILE A 137 0.00 -15.82 -5.87
C ILE A 137 -1.26 -14.94 -5.97
N GLU A 138 -1.73 -14.64 -7.18
CA GLU A 138 -2.94 -13.82 -7.38
C GLU A 138 -4.18 -14.45 -6.76
N SER A 139 -4.34 -15.76 -6.87
CA SER A 139 -5.47 -16.49 -6.26
C SER A 139 -5.41 -16.47 -4.72
N ASN A 140 -4.23 -16.27 -4.15
CA ASN A 140 -4.02 -16.19 -2.71
C ASN A 140 -4.26 -14.79 -2.14
N LYS A 141 -4.37 -13.75 -2.99
CA LYS A 141 -4.71 -12.40 -2.54
C LYS A 141 -6.07 -12.39 -1.82
N PRO A 142 -6.21 -11.62 -0.72
CA PRO A 142 -7.40 -11.64 0.12
C PRO A 142 -8.67 -11.26 -0.65
N GLU A 143 -8.58 -10.26 -1.53
CA GLU A 143 -9.68 -9.80 -2.37
C GLU A 143 -10.20 -10.90 -3.31
N VAL A 144 -9.28 -11.63 -3.96
CA VAL A 144 -9.61 -12.72 -4.88
C VAL A 144 -10.21 -13.89 -4.11
N ARG A 145 -9.66 -14.21 -2.93
CA ARG A 145 -10.22 -15.23 -2.03
C ARG A 145 -11.63 -14.89 -1.58
N ALA A 146 -11.87 -13.66 -1.13
CA ALA A 146 -13.18 -13.18 -0.71
C ALA A 146 -14.19 -13.26 -1.86
N ARG A 147 -13.80 -12.82 -3.07
CA ARG A 147 -14.63 -12.93 -4.27
C ARG A 147 -14.96 -14.38 -4.63
N ASN A 148 -13.99 -15.28 -4.56
CA ASN A 148 -14.18 -16.70 -4.83
C ASN A 148 -15.06 -17.37 -3.77
N MET A 149 -14.90 -17.02 -2.50
CA MET A 149 -15.75 -17.48 -1.41
C MET A 149 -17.19 -17.03 -1.60
N ARG A 150 -17.42 -15.74 -1.92
CA ARG A 150 -18.77 -15.22 -2.23
C ARG A 150 -19.41 -15.96 -3.39
N LYS A 151 -18.67 -16.20 -4.48
CA LYS A 151 -19.17 -16.99 -5.62
C LYS A 151 -19.55 -18.41 -5.20
N ARG A 152 -18.74 -19.08 -4.37
CA ARG A 152 -19.05 -20.41 -3.83
C ARG A 152 -20.30 -20.39 -2.97
N MET A 153 -20.41 -19.44 -2.04
CA MET A 153 -21.59 -19.29 -1.18
C MET A 153 -22.86 -19.05 -1.99
N LEU A 154 -22.81 -18.17 -3.00
CA LEU A 154 -23.93 -17.95 -3.92
C LEU A 154 -24.28 -19.21 -4.71
N SER A 155 -23.30 -20.01 -5.13
CA SER A 155 -23.56 -21.27 -5.84
C SER A 155 -24.18 -22.34 -4.93
N ILE A 156 -23.79 -22.38 -3.65
CA ILE A 156 -24.36 -23.28 -2.65
C ILE A 156 -25.78 -22.84 -2.31
N ALA A 157 -25.99 -21.55 -2.08
CA ALA A 157 -27.30 -20.97 -1.84
C ALA A 157 -28.25 -21.27 -2.99
N LYS A 158 -27.84 -21.03 -4.25
CA LYS A 158 -28.64 -21.35 -5.44
C LYS A 158 -29.02 -22.83 -5.56
N LYS A 159 -28.17 -23.74 -5.07
CA LYS A 159 -28.45 -25.18 -5.09
C LYS A 159 -29.34 -25.63 -3.94
N ARG A 160 -29.42 -24.86 -2.86
CA ARG A 160 -30.23 -25.15 -1.66
C ARG A 160 -31.57 -24.44 -1.67
N SER A 161 -31.67 -23.30 -2.34
CA SER A 161 -32.93 -22.59 -2.54
C SER A 161 -33.63 -23.17 -3.77
N ASP A 162 -34.67 -23.97 -3.55
CA ASP A 162 -35.57 -24.44 -4.63
C ASP A 162 -36.37 -23.31 -5.28
N PHE A 163 -36.26 -22.09 -4.75
CA PHE A 163 -36.75 -20.88 -5.40
C PHE A 163 -35.94 -20.60 -6.67
N LEU A 164 -36.40 -21.18 -7.78
CA LEU A 164 -36.26 -20.60 -9.11
C LEU A 164 -36.89 -19.19 -9.05
N ILE A 165 -36.11 -18.19 -8.62
CA ILE A 165 -36.45 -16.80 -8.92
C ILE A 165 -36.34 -16.70 -10.44
N ASP A 166 -37.47 -16.83 -11.11
CA ASP A 166 -37.54 -16.78 -12.55
C ASP A 166 -37.24 -15.34 -12.98
N ARG A 167 -35.96 -15.09 -13.25
CA ARG A 167 -35.42 -13.73 -13.47
C ARG A 167 -36.06 -13.03 -14.66
N LYS A 168 -36.71 -13.78 -15.55
CA LYS A 168 -37.50 -13.22 -16.65
C LYS A 168 -38.74 -12.51 -16.11
N VAL A 169 -39.52 -13.18 -15.27
CA VAL A 169 -40.74 -12.63 -14.66
C VAL A 169 -40.43 -11.42 -13.80
N THR A 170 -39.36 -11.47 -12.99
CA THR A 170 -39.00 -10.33 -12.12
C THR A 170 -38.46 -9.12 -12.89
N ASN A 171 -37.72 -9.34 -13.98
CA ASN A 171 -37.24 -8.24 -14.83
C ASN A 171 -38.35 -7.66 -15.70
N GLU A 172 -39.32 -8.47 -16.15
CA GLU A 172 -40.50 -7.99 -16.86
C GLU A 172 -41.42 -7.19 -15.95
N ALA A 173 -41.64 -7.65 -14.71
CA ALA A 173 -42.39 -6.91 -13.69
C ALA A 173 -41.72 -5.55 -13.38
N LEU A 174 -40.39 -5.52 -13.17
CA LEU A 174 -39.64 -4.27 -12.97
C LEU A 174 -39.70 -3.34 -14.19
N LYS A 175 -39.77 -3.89 -15.41
CA LYS A 175 -39.90 -3.10 -16.63
C LYS A 175 -41.32 -2.51 -16.75
N GLN A 176 -42.35 -3.27 -16.43
CA GLN A 176 -43.73 -2.80 -16.40
C GLN A 176 -43.95 -1.73 -15.33
N GLU A 177 -43.40 -1.93 -14.14
CA GLU A 177 -43.46 -0.97 -13.04
C GLU A 177 -42.80 0.37 -13.40
N ARG A 178 -41.65 0.32 -14.09
CA ARG A 178 -40.99 1.52 -14.63
C ARG A 178 -41.80 2.20 -15.73
N LEU A 179 -42.48 1.43 -16.58
CA LEU A 179 -43.35 1.98 -17.62
C LEU A 179 -44.59 2.64 -17.01
N LEU A 180 -45.20 2.03 -15.99
CA LEU A 180 -46.33 2.60 -15.26
C LEU A 180 -45.95 3.88 -14.52
N ALA A 181 -44.79 3.91 -13.86
CA ALA A 181 -44.26 5.10 -13.22
C ALA A 181 -43.99 6.23 -14.25
N ALA A 182 -43.45 5.88 -15.42
CA ALA A 182 -43.23 6.85 -16.50
C ALA A 182 -44.56 7.38 -17.09
N SER A 183 -45.59 6.53 -17.24
CA SER A 183 -46.90 7.00 -17.68
C SER A 183 -47.61 7.88 -16.66
N SER A 184 -47.43 7.61 -15.36
CA SER A 184 -48.01 8.42 -14.28
C SER A 184 -47.41 9.83 -14.21
N LEU A 185 -46.13 9.98 -14.58
CA LEU A 185 -45.47 11.28 -14.68
C LEU A 185 -45.98 12.10 -15.87
N MET A 186 -46.31 11.44 -16.98
CA MET A 186 -46.83 12.12 -18.18
C MET A 186 -48.33 12.46 -18.11
N SER A 187 -49.09 11.81 -17.21
CA SER A 187 -50.50 12.15 -16.96
C SER A 187 -50.67 13.31 -15.99
N GLY A 188 -49.76 13.48 -15.03
CA GLY A 188 -49.81 14.60 -14.07
C GLY A 188 -49.74 15.98 -14.76
N ASP A 189 -48.88 16.11 -15.77
CA ASP A 189 -48.75 17.37 -16.53
C ASP A 189 -50.02 17.73 -17.35
N ARG A 190 -50.88 16.75 -17.67
CA ARG A 190 -52.12 16.98 -18.44
C ARG A 190 -53.27 17.46 -17.56
N ASP A 191 -53.33 17.00 -16.32
CA ASP A 191 -54.39 17.39 -15.38
C ASP A 191 -54.15 18.81 -14.83
N ASP A 192 -52.89 19.22 -14.69
CA ASP A 192 -52.51 20.59 -14.35
C ASP A 192 -52.84 21.58 -15.48
N LEU A 193 -52.59 21.21 -16.75
CA LEU A 193 -52.97 22.03 -17.91
C LEU A 193 -54.50 22.16 -18.08
N ASN A 194 -55.27 21.10 -17.82
CA ASN A 194 -56.73 21.16 -17.90
C ASN A 194 -57.35 21.99 -16.76
N SER A 195 -56.77 21.94 -15.57
CA SER A 195 -57.22 22.75 -14.43
C SER A 195 -56.83 24.23 -14.57
N GLU A 196 -55.71 24.55 -15.22
CA GLU A 196 -55.32 25.92 -15.55
C GLU A 196 -56.17 26.50 -16.70
N MET A 197 -56.50 25.69 -17.72
CA MET A 197 -57.44 26.06 -18.79
C MET A 197 -58.86 26.35 -18.27
N GLN A 198 -59.34 25.60 -17.26
CA GLN A 198 -60.63 25.86 -16.62
C GLN A 198 -60.63 27.13 -15.75
N ARG A 199 -59.48 27.58 -15.24
CA ARG A 199 -59.35 28.84 -14.51
C ARG A 199 -59.30 30.07 -15.42
N LEU A 200 -58.83 29.91 -16.65
CA LEU A 200 -58.72 30.99 -17.64
C LEU A 200 -60.00 31.20 -18.47
N SER A 201 -61.03 30.36 -18.27
CA SER A 201 -62.34 30.43 -18.96
C SER A 201 -63.44 31.14 -18.16
N VAL A 202 -63.08 31.88 -17.11
CA VAL A 202 -63.97 32.78 -16.32
C VAL A 202 -63.46 34.20 -16.46
#